data_AF-A0A1Q5ICP9-F1
#
_entry.id   AF-A0A1Q5ICP9-F1
#
_cell.length_a   1.000
_cell.length_b   1.000
_cell.length_c   1.000
_cell.angle_alpha   90.00
_cell.angle_beta   90.00
_cell.angle_gamma   90.00
#
_symmetry.space_group_name_H-M   'P 1'
#
loop_
_entity.id
_entity.type
_entity.pdbx_description
1 polymer ?
#
loop_
_entity_poly.entity_id
_entity_poly.type
_entity_poly.pdbx_seq_one_letter_code
_entity_poly.pdbx_strand_id
1 'polypeptide(L)'
;MTSRFLRQAGASVLALEIGYVLLIQLAMVLFTPDTAEIDHTDPRSSGAVLLFLAAEAAVAVVMLWSAAVLGLDSFRGRGPRWARVAALGAAAALQVFVVREAVSNALAREGGPDLVINWVMVLLALVAIAACGLGLRGEFGRARPAT
;
A
#
# COMPACT_ATOMS: atom_id res chain seq x y z
N MET A 1 -2.62 16.98 18.75
CA MET A 1 -3.71 16.64 17.79
C MET A 1 -3.18 16.07 16.48
N THR A 2 -2.09 16.64 15.94
CA THR A 2 -1.47 16.27 14.65
C THR A 2 -1.13 14.79 14.49
N SER A 3 -0.70 14.10 15.55
CA SER A 3 -0.34 12.68 15.48
C SER A 3 -1.52 11.73 15.32
N ARG A 4 -2.71 12.08 15.83
CA ARG A 4 -3.93 11.26 15.63
C ARG A 4 -4.46 11.46 14.22
N PHE A 5 -4.51 12.71 13.77
CA PHE A 5 -4.92 13.06 12.41
C PHE A 5 -4.05 12.35 11.37
N LEU A 6 -2.72 12.39 11.51
CA LEU A 6 -1.82 11.75 10.54
C LEU A 6 -1.99 10.21 10.50
N ARG A 7 -2.24 9.57 11.65
CA ARG A 7 -2.51 8.13 11.70
C ARG A 7 -3.83 7.77 11.00
N GLN A 8 -4.88 8.57 11.20
CA GLN A 8 -6.16 8.38 10.51
C GLN A 8 -6.03 8.62 9.01
N ALA A 9 -5.36 9.71 8.61
CA ALA A 9 -5.09 10.01 7.21
C ALA A 9 -4.31 8.86 6.54
N GLY A 10 -3.23 8.37 7.16
CA GLY A 10 -2.48 7.23 6.64
C GLY A 10 -3.30 5.94 6.58
N ALA A 11 -4.18 5.68 7.55
CA ALA A 11 -5.11 4.55 7.49
C ALA A 11 -6.08 4.66 6.30
N SER A 12 -6.64 5.84 6.08
CA SER A 12 -7.52 6.12 4.94
C SER A 12 -6.79 5.99 3.60
N VAL A 13 -5.54 6.47 3.50
CA VAL A 13 -4.72 6.31 2.29
C VAL A 13 -4.47 4.85 1.97
N LEU A 14 -4.01 4.06 2.94
CA LEU A 14 -3.76 2.63 2.73
C LEU A 14 -5.04 1.88 2.29
N ALA A 15 -6.18 2.20 2.91
CA ALA A 15 -7.47 1.63 2.52
C ALA A 15 -7.90 2.06 1.10
N LEU A 16 -7.67 3.33 0.74
CA LEU A 16 -7.97 3.86 -0.59
C LEU A 16 -7.12 3.19 -1.67
N GLU A 17 -5.83 2.98 -1.41
CA GLU A 17 -4.93 2.31 -2.35
C GLU A 17 -5.35 0.87 -2.62
N ILE A 18 -5.75 0.14 -1.58
CA ILE A 18 -6.29 -1.22 -1.73
C ILE A 18 -7.58 -1.17 -2.54
N GLY A 19 -8.48 -0.24 -2.25
CA GLY A 19 -9.70 -0.03 -3.02
C GLY A 19 -9.42 0.28 -4.49
N TYR A 20 -8.42 1.11 -4.76
CA TYR A 20 -7.97 1.45 -6.11
C TYR A 20 -7.43 0.23 -6.84
N VAL A 21 -6.53 -0.54 -6.22
CA VAL A 21 -5.98 -1.78 -6.80
C VAL A 21 -7.10 -2.78 -7.13
N LEU A 22 -8.03 -3.01 -6.20
CA LEU A 22 -9.18 -3.89 -6.44
C LEU A 22 -10.08 -3.39 -7.57
N LEU A 23 -10.28 -2.07 -7.67
CA LEU A 23 -11.05 -1.48 -8.75
C LEU A 23 -10.37 -1.65 -10.12
N ILE A 24 -9.04 -1.48 -10.18
CA ILE A 24 -8.27 -1.75 -11.40
C ILE A 24 -8.32 -3.24 -11.78
N GLN A 25 -8.16 -4.15 -10.83
CA GLN A 25 -8.31 -5.58 -11.10
C GLN A 25 -9.70 -5.93 -11.61
N LEU A 26 -10.74 -5.40 -10.96
CA LEU A 26 -12.12 -5.60 -11.39
C LEU A 26 -12.34 -5.05 -12.80
N ALA A 27 -11.81 -3.86 -13.09
CA ALA A 27 -11.88 -3.27 -14.43
C ALA A 27 -11.16 -4.13 -15.47
N MET A 28 -9.99 -4.69 -15.14
CA MET A 28 -9.27 -5.61 -16.02
C MET A 28 -10.09 -6.88 -16.28
N VAL A 29 -10.75 -7.44 -15.26
CA VAL A 29 -11.61 -8.63 -15.44
C VAL A 29 -12.86 -8.33 -16.27
N LEU A 30 -13.47 -7.16 -16.10
CA LEU A 30 -14.74 -6.81 -16.75
C LEU A 30 -14.58 -6.22 -18.16
N PHE A 31 -13.50 -5.47 -18.41
CA PHE A 31 -13.34 -4.64 -19.60
C PHE A 31 -12.15 -5.00 -20.47
N THR A 32 -11.25 -5.89 -20.05
CA THR A 32 -10.23 -6.40 -20.98
C THR A 32 -10.95 -7.32 -21.95
N PRO A 33 -11.01 -7.00 -23.26
CA PRO A 33 -11.49 -7.95 -24.26
C PRO A 33 -10.61 -9.19 -24.20
N ASP A 34 -11.09 -10.31 -24.75
CA ASP A 34 -10.34 -11.57 -24.86
C ASP A 34 -9.07 -11.40 -25.74
N THR A 35 -8.06 -10.67 -25.26
CA THR A 35 -6.79 -10.47 -25.95
C THR A 35 -5.92 -11.74 -25.88
N ALA A 36 -6.41 -12.79 -25.21
CA ALA A 36 -5.86 -14.13 -25.27
C ALA A 36 -5.95 -14.74 -26.69
N GLU A 37 -6.81 -14.20 -27.57
CA GLU A 37 -6.91 -14.65 -28.97
C GLU A 37 -5.84 -14.01 -29.90
N ILE A 38 -5.15 -12.93 -29.47
CA ILE A 38 -4.25 -12.16 -30.36
C ILE A 38 -2.75 -12.31 -30.01
N ASP A 39 -2.39 -12.89 -28.86
CA ASP A 39 -0.98 -13.13 -28.50
C ASP A 39 -0.72 -14.60 -28.14
N HIS A 40 -0.31 -15.38 -29.15
CA HIS A 40 0.14 -16.76 -29.00
C HIS A 40 1.65 -16.89 -28.67
N THR A 41 2.33 -15.83 -28.24
CA THR A 41 3.79 -15.87 -28.03
C THR A 41 4.30 -15.93 -26.60
N ASP A 42 3.45 -16.15 -25.59
CA ASP A 42 4.00 -16.49 -24.27
C ASP A 42 3.12 -17.50 -23.51
N PRO A 43 3.58 -18.74 -23.28
CA PRO A 43 2.96 -19.59 -22.29
C PRO A 43 3.31 -19.00 -20.92
N ARG A 44 2.57 -17.97 -20.48
CA ARG A 44 2.58 -17.57 -19.07
C ARG A 44 2.16 -18.78 -18.27
N SER A 45 3.14 -19.52 -17.76
CA SER A 45 2.88 -20.70 -16.94
C SER A 45 1.90 -20.31 -15.84
N SER A 46 0.83 -21.09 -15.66
CA SER A 46 -0.23 -20.79 -14.69
C SER A 46 0.31 -20.54 -13.26
N GLY A 47 1.51 -21.07 -12.96
CA GLY A 47 2.25 -20.79 -11.73
C GLY A 47 2.69 -19.33 -11.56
N ALA A 48 3.12 -18.63 -12.61
CA ALA A 48 3.53 -17.23 -12.53
C ALA A 48 2.35 -16.30 -12.21
N VAL A 49 1.18 -16.59 -12.79
CA VAL A 49 -0.07 -15.85 -12.53
C VAL A 49 -0.53 -16.06 -11.08
N LEU A 50 -0.51 -17.31 -10.59
CA LEU A 50 -0.82 -17.62 -9.19
C LEU A 50 0.11 -16.91 -8.21
N LEU A 51 1.42 -16.89 -8.48
CA LEU A 51 2.40 -16.20 -7.64
C LEU A 51 2.17 -14.69 -7.61
N PHE A 52 1.85 -14.09 -8.75
CA PHE A 52 1.52 -12.67 -8.83
C PHE A 52 0.28 -12.33 -8.00
N LEU A 53 -0.82 -13.07 -8.18
CA LEU A 53 -2.06 -12.89 -7.41
C LEU A 53 -1.84 -13.11 -5.90
N ALA A 54 -1.04 -14.12 -5.54
CA ALA A 54 -0.71 -14.39 -4.14
C ALA A 54 0.13 -13.26 -3.52
N ALA A 55 1.09 -12.72 -4.26
CA ALA A 55 1.89 -11.57 -3.81
C ALA A 55 1.01 -10.33 -3.63
N GLU A 56 0.11 -10.06 -4.57
CA GLU A 56 -0.82 -8.94 -4.49
C GLU A 56 -1.80 -9.07 -3.31
N ALA A 57 -2.37 -10.26 -3.10
CA ALA A 57 -3.19 -10.54 -1.94
C ALA A 57 -2.42 -10.37 -0.63
N ALA A 58 -1.17 -10.82 -0.56
CA ALA A 58 -0.31 -10.63 0.61
C ALA A 58 -0.07 -9.15 0.90
N VAL A 59 0.22 -8.34 -0.13
CA VAL A 59 0.37 -6.88 -0.03
C VAL A 59 -0.92 -6.24 0.50
N ALA A 60 -2.08 -6.59 -0.08
CA ALA A 60 -3.37 -6.07 0.35
C ALA A 60 -3.65 -6.40 1.82
N VAL A 61 -3.37 -7.63 2.28
CA VAL A 61 -3.52 -8.02 3.69
C VAL A 61 -2.61 -7.20 4.60
N VAL A 62 -1.34 -7.01 4.24
CA VAL A 62 -0.38 -6.21 5.00
C VAL A 62 -0.85 -4.75 5.12
N MET A 63 -1.34 -4.18 4.02
CA MET A 63 -1.84 -2.80 3.98
C MET A 63 -3.15 -2.64 4.77
N LEU A 64 -4.10 -3.57 4.64
CA LEU A 64 -5.36 -3.56 5.38
C LEU A 64 -5.11 -3.67 6.89
N TRP A 65 -4.22 -4.58 7.28
CA TRP A 65 -3.91 -4.73 8.70
C TRP A 65 -3.19 -3.51 9.26
N SER A 66 -2.26 -2.93 8.51
CA SER A 66 -1.58 -1.68 8.88
C SER A 66 -2.58 -0.52 9.01
N ALA A 67 -3.52 -0.41 8.07
CA ALA A 67 -4.60 0.56 8.13
C ALA A 67 -5.46 0.38 9.38
N ALA A 68 -5.84 -0.87 9.71
CA ALA A 68 -6.60 -1.16 10.93
C ALA A 68 -5.82 -0.79 12.21
N VAL A 69 -4.53 -1.13 12.30
CA VAL A 69 -3.66 -0.78 13.44
C VAL A 69 -3.52 0.75 13.60
N LEU A 70 -3.50 1.49 12.49
CA LEU A 70 -3.38 2.95 12.49
C LEU A 70 -4.71 3.64 12.82
N GLY A 71 -5.81 3.22 12.19
CA GLY A 71 -7.10 3.92 12.19
C GLY A 71 -8.11 3.44 13.24
N LEU A 72 -8.04 2.16 13.66
CA LEU A 72 -9.00 1.58 14.59
C LEU A 72 -8.37 1.37 15.98
N ASP A 73 -8.90 2.04 17.00
CA ASP A 73 -8.39 1.90 18.36
C ASP A 73 -8.58 0.46 18.90
N SER A 74 -9.62 -0.24 18.47
CA SER A 74 -9.88 -1.66 18.81
C SER A 74 -8.85 -2.65 18.23
N PHE A 75 -8.07 -2.24 17.24
CA PHE A 75 -7.01 -3.06 16.61
C PHE A 75 -5.60 -2.67 17.05
N ARG A 76 -5.45 -1.54 17.74
CA ARG A 76 -4.15 -0.95 18.07
C ARG A 76 -3.26 -1.85 18.93
N GLY A 77 -3.85 -2.70 19.76
CA GLY A 77 -3.18 -3.71 20.59
C GLY A 77 -3.37 -5.16 20.14
N ARG A 78 -4.02 -5.39 18.98
CA ARG A 78 -4.40 -6.73 18.55
C ARG A 78 -3.21 -7.41 17.86
N GLY A 79 -2.85 -8.59 18.35
CA GLY A 79 -1.75 -9.39 17.83
C GLY A 79 -0.39 -9.06 18.46
N PRO A 80 0.59 -9.97 18.28
CA PRO A 80 1.90 -9.82 18.88
C PRO A 80 2.60 -8.59 18.31
N ARG A 81 3.40 -7.94 19.15
CA ARG A 81 4.03 -6.67 18.80
C ARG A 81 4.99 -6.77 17.61
N TRP A 82 5.76 -7.86 17.52
CA TRP A 82 6.69 -8.08 16.41
C TRP A 82 5.95 -8.07 15.06
N ALA A 83 4.74 -8.63 15.03
CA ALA A 83 3.95 -8.71 13.81
C ALA A 83 3.34 -7.35 13.42
N ARG A 84 2.91 -6.54 14.41
CA ARG A 84 2.49 -5.15 14.18
C ARG A 84 3.64 -4.27 13.66
N VAL A 85 4.84 -4.43 14.23
CA VAL A 85 6.05 -3.74 13.76
C VAL A 85 6.41 -4.18 12.35
N ALA A 86 6.39 -5.48 12.07
CA ALA A 86 6.67 -6.01 10.73
C ALA A 86 5.65 -5.50 9.70
N ALA A 87 4.36 -5.50 10.02
CA ALA A 87 3.31 -5.01 9.12
C ALA A 87 3.49 -3.51 8.81
N LEU A 88 3.66 -2.66 9.82
CA LEU A 88 3.87 -1.22 9.63
C LEU A 88 5.19 -0.93 8.87
N GLY A 89 6.24 -1.70 9.13
CA GLY A 89 7.50 -1.59 8.42
C GLY A 89 7.38 -2.00 6.95
N ALA A 90 6.72 -3.12 6.68
CA ALA A 90 6.45 -3.60 5.33
C ALA A 90 5.55 -2.62 4.55
N ALA A 91 4.49 -2.10 5.17
CA ALA A 91 3.65 -1.08 4.57
C ALA A 91 4.45 0.20 4.24
N ALA A 92 5.30 0.69 5.15
CA ALA A 92 6.17 1.83 4.86
C ALA A 92 7.14 1.54 3.70
N ALA A 93 7.73 0.35 3.65
CA ALA A 93 8.63 -0.05 2.56
C ALA A 93 7.90 -0.10 1.21
N LEU A 94 6.71 -0.68 1.17
CA LEU A 94 5.85 -0.70 -0.03
C LEU A 94 5.56 0.71 -0.54
N GLN A 95 5.24 1.65 0.35
CA GLN A 95 5.01 3.04 -0.03
C GLN A 95 6.26 3.73 -0.59
N VAL A 96 7.46 3.37 -0.13
CA VAL A 96 8.70 3.87 -0.73
C VAL A 96 8.85 3.41 -2.17
N PHE A 97 8.46 2.16 -2.48
CA PHE A 97 8.41 1.69 -3.87
C PHE A 97 7.37 2.46 -4.68
N VAL A 98 6.17 2.69 -4.14
CA VAL A 98 5.13 3.51 -4.80
C VAL A 98 5.65 4.91 -5.13
N VAL A 99 6.30 5.59 -4.17
CA VAL A 99 6.92 6.91 -4.41
C VAL A 99 7.94 6.84 -5.51
N ARG A 100 8.85 5.86 -5.49
CA ARG A 100 9.89 5.70 -6.50
C ARG A 100 9.29 5.55 -7.90
N GLU A 101 8.32 4.66 -8.06
CA GLU A 101 7.67 4.40 -9.36
C GLU A 101 6.88 5.63 -9.84
N ALA A 102 6.10 6.27 -8.95
CA ALA A 102 5.34 7.46 -9.29
C ALA A 102 6.24 8.63 -9.68
N VAL A 103 7.35 8.86 -8.98
CA VAL A 103 8.35 9.88 -9.35
C VAL A 103 9.01 9.54 -10.69
N SER A 104 9.41 8.29 -10.91
CA SER A 104 9.98 7.86 -12.19
C SER A 104 9.01 8.13 -13.34
N ASN A 105 7.74 7.77 -13.17
CA ASN A 105 6.69 8.00 -14.16
C ASN A 105 6.37 9.48 -14.36
N ALA A 106 6.45 10.30 -13.31
CA ALA A 106 6.28 11.75 -13.42
C ALA A 106 7.43 12.39 -14.21
N LEU A 107 8.67 12.00 -13.93
CA LEU A 107 9.86 12.54 -14.60
C LEU A 107 9.95 12.12 -16.08
N ALA A 108 9.42 10.96 -16.43
CA ALA A 108 9.39 10.47 -17.80
C ALA A 108 8.37 11.19 -18.71
N ARG A 109 7.53 12.08 -18.16
CA ARG A 109 6.43 12.72 -18.90
C ARG A 109 6.60 14.23 -18.98
N GLU A 110 6.41 14.79 -20.17
CA GLU A 110 6.57 16.22 -20.42
C GLU A 110 5.29 17.05 -20.12
N GLY A 111 4.15 16.40 -19.86
CA GLY A 111 2.90 17.07 -19.49
C GLY A 111 1.67 16.15 -19.53
N GLY A 112 0.53 16.65 -19.04
CA GLY A 112 -0.76 15.95 -19.05
C GLY A 112 -1.30 15.56 -17.66
N PRO A 113 -2.54 15.04 -17.59
CA PRO A 113 -3.20 14.70 -16.32
C PRO A 113 -2.43 13.65 -15.52
N ASP A 114 -1.73 12.74 -16.19
CA ASP A 114 -0.96 11.67 -15.56
C ASP A 114 0.20 12.19 -14.70
N LEU A 115 0.78 13.35 -15.07
CA LEU A 115 1.80 14.01 -14.24
C LEU A 115 1.21 14.42 -12.89
N VAL A 116 0.02 15.01 -12.90
CA VAL A 116 -0.69 15.43 -11.67
C VAL A 116 -1.06 14.22 -10.83
N ILE A 117 -1.58 13.16 -11.46
CA ILE A 117 -1.93 11.91 -10.77
C ILE A 117 -0.70 11.32 -10.07
N ASN A 118 0.45 11.25 -10.75
CA ASN A 118 1.68 10.73 -10.15
C ASN A 118 2.14 11.56 -8.94
N TRP A 119 2.08 12.89 -9.02
CA TRP A 119 2.42 13.74 -7.88
C TRP A 119 1.44 13.59 -6.70
N VAL A 120 0.15 13.41 -6.98
CA VAL A 120 -0.85 13.10 -5.95
C VAL A 120 -0.54 11.76 -5.30
N MET A 121 -0.21 10.72 -6.08
CA MET A 121 0.21 9.42 -5.53
C MET A 121 1.43 9.54 -4.63
N VAL A 122 2.45 10.31 -5.03
CA VAL A 122 3.63 10.58 -4.19
C VAL A 122 3.21 11.23 -2.87
N LEU A 123 2.36 12.25 -2.90
CA LEU A 123 1.90 12.93 -1.70
C LEU A 123 1.18 11.97 -0.74
N LEU A 124 0.25 11.16 -1.26
CA LEU A 124 -0.49 10.18 -0.47
C LEU A 124 0.44 9.13 0.13
N ALA A 125 1.36 8.59 -0.67
CA ALA A 125 2.34 7.60 -0.21
C ALA A 125 3.25 8.17 0.89
N LEU A 126 3.68 9.43 0.80
CA LEU A 126 4.44 10.11 1.86
C LEU A 126 3.64 10.25 3.16
N VAL A 127 2.33 10.53 3.08
CA VAL A 127 1.44 10.55 4.25
C VAL A 127 1.37 9.16 4.90
N ALA A 128 1.22 8.10 4.10
CA ALA A 128 1.20 6.73 4.60
C ALA A 128 2.54 6.33 5.25
N ILE A 129 3.69 6.68 4.64
CA ILE A 129 5.03 6.47 5.22
C ILE A 129 5.15 7.15 6.58
N ALA A 130 4.75 8.42 6.66
CA ALA A 130 4.83 9.19 7.90
C ALA A 130 3.93 8.58 9.00
N ALA A 131 2.71 8.15 8.64
CA ALA A 131 1.79 7.50 9.56
C ALA A 131 2.33 6.16 10.08
N CYS A 132 2.87 5.31 9.20
CA CYS A 132 3.53 4.06 9.56
C CYS A 132 4.73 4.31 10.48
N GLY A 133 5.56 5.31 10.17
CA GLY A 133 6.70 5.73 11.01
C GLY A 133 6.28 6.17 12.42
N LEU A 134 5.19 6.92 12.56
CA LEU A 134 4.62 7.26 13.87
C LEU A 134 4.09 6.02 14.60
N GLY A 135 3.46 5.10 13.87
CA GLY A 135 3.01 3.82 14.42
C GLY A 135 4.17 3.00 15.00
N LEU A 136 5.25 2.84 14.23
CA LEU A 136 6.48 2.15 14.64
C LEU A 136 7.09 2.78 15.89
N ARG A 137 7.27 4.12 15.89
CA ARG A 137 7.77 4.85 17.07
C ARG A 137 6.91 4.60 18.30
N GLY A 138 5.58 4.56 18.14
CA GLY A 138 4.64 4.25 19.22
C GLY A 138 4.80 2.84 19.77
N GLU A 139 5.01 1.85 18.91
CA GLU A 139 5.30 0.48 19.36
C GLU A 139 6.65 0.42 20.09
N PHE A 140 7.71 1.03 19.54
CA PHE A 140 9.04 1.06 20.18
C PHE A 140 9.04 1.77 21.54
N GLY A 141 8.33 2.90 21.67
CA GLY A 141 8.21 3.62 22.93
C GLY A 141 7.60 2.79 24.06
N ARG A 142 6.67 1.88 23.75
CA ARG A 142 6.06 0.96 24.73
C ARG A 142 7.00 -0.18 25.18
N ALA A 143 8.18 -0.37 24.57
CA ALA A 143 9.18 -1.35 25.06
C ALA A 143 10.06 -0.80 26.17
N ARG A 144 10.17 0.53 26.30
CA ARG A 144 11.06 1.08 27.30
C ARG A 144 10.47 0.78 28.68
N PRO A 145 11.17 0.01 29.55
CA PRO A 145 10.74 -0.12 30.93
C PRO A 145 10.72 1.26 31.56
N ALA A 146 9.68 1.56 32.34
CA ALA A 146 9.65 2.76 33.18
C ALA A 146 10.76 2.58 34.23
N THR A 147 11.86 3.28 34.03
CA THR A 147 12.92 3.46 35.04
C THR A 147 12.48 4.50 36.05
#